data_AF-A0A7X8VS30-F1
#
_entry.id   AF-A0A7X8VS30-F1
#
_cell.length_a   1.000
_cell.length_b   1.000
_cell.length_c   1.000
_cell.angle_alpha   90.00
_cell.angle_beta   90.00
_cell.angle_gamma   90.00
#
_symmetry.space_group_name_H-M   'P 1'
#
loop_
_entity.id
_entity.type
_entity.pdbx_description
1 polymer ?
#
loop_
_entity_poly.entity_id
_entity_poly.type
_entity_poly.pdbx_seq_one_letter_code
_entity_poly.pdbx_strand_id
1 'polypeptide(L)' 'MEVSALDLRTKLADILAAIERNQTVVLTYRGKRKALIVPFEEQKTQVSAGDLPAFGMWADRDDFKDPVAALRKMRESRRF' A
#
# COMPACT_ATOMS: atom_id res chain seq x y z
N MET A 1 -15.09 6.97 4.14
CA MET A 1 -16.17 7.82 3.59
C MET A 1 -17.49 7.39 4.21
N GLU A 2 -18.40 8.30 4.57
CA GLU A 2 -19.76 7.94 5.02
C GLU A 2 -20.76 8.31 3.93
N VAL A 3 -21.68 7.39 3.59
CA VAL A 3 -22.73 7.60 2.59
C VAL A 3 -24.08 7.19 3.14
N SER A 4 -25.15 7.88 2.75
CA SER A 4 -26.50 7.47 3.07
C SER A 4 -27.03 6.44 2.07
N ALA A 5 -28.10 5.72 2.43
CA ALA A 5 -28.79 4.85 1.48
C ALA A 5 -29.34 5.61 0.26
N LEU A 6 -29.62 6.91 0.37
CA LEU A 6 -30.02 7.74 -0.77
C LEU A 6 -28.82 7.95 -1.70
N ASP A 7 -27.65 8.31 -1.15
CA ASP A 7 -26.42 8.50 -1.92
C ASP A 7 -25.98 7.21 -2.62
N LEU A 8 -26.19 6.06 -1.97
CA LEU A 8 -25.92 4.75 -2.57
C LEU A 8 -26.71 4.55 -3.89
N ARG A 9 -27.95 5.05 -3.96
CA ARG A 9 -28.81 4.95 -5.16
C ARG A 9 -28.47 5.99 -6.22
N THR A 10 -28.14 7.21 -5.81
CA THR A 10 -27.98 8.35 -6.74
C THR A 10 -26.55 8.54 -7.23
N LYS A 11 -25.54 8.12 -6.45
CA LYS A 11 -24.10 8.33 -6.71
C LYS A 11 -23.33 7.02 -6.73
N LEU A 12 -23.94 5.97 -7.28
CA LEU A 12 -23.36 4.63 -7.28
C LEU A 12 -22.00 4.59 -8.02
N ALA A 13 -21.85 5.34 -9.11
CA ALA A 13 -20.60 5.44 -9.86
C ALA A 13 -19.44 6.00 -9.01
N ASP A 14 -19.68 7.08 -8.25
CA ASP A 14 -18.66 7.68 -7.38
C ASP A 14 -18.24 6.75 -6.25
N ILE A 15 -19.21 6.00 -5.71
CA ILE A 15 -18.98 5.03 -4.63
C ILE A 15 -18.17 3.85 -5.15
N LEU A 16 -18.49 3.32 -6.34
CA LEU A 16 -17.68 2.29 -6.99
C LEU A 16 -16.25 2.76 -7.22
N ALA A 17 -16.06 3.98 -7.75
CA ALA A 17 -14.74 4.54 -7.95
C ALA A 17 -13.96 4.74 -6.63
N ALA A 18 -14.65 5.03 -5.53
CA ALA A 18 -14.02 5.08 -4.20
C ALA A 18 -13.55 3.69 -3.73
N ILE A 19 -14.38 2.66 -3.92
CA ILE A 19 -14.05 1.28 -3.57
C ILE A 19 -12.86 0.79 -4.39
N GLU A 20 -12.83 1.05 -5.69
CA GLU A 20 -11.70 0.71 -6.59
C GLU A 20 -10.37 1.34 -6.14
N ARG A 21 -10.43 2.54 -5.54
CA ARG A 21 -9.26 3.22 -4.94
C ARG A 21 -8.87 2.65 -3.56
N ASN A 22 -9.35 1.46 -3.21
CA ASN A 22 -9.19 0.82 -1.91
C ASN A 22 -9.76 1.64 -0.72
N GLN A 23 -10.76 2.48 -0.96
CA GLN A 23 -11.37 3.26 0.12
C GLN A 23 -12.49 2.47 0.80
N THR A 24 -12.48 2.49 2.13
CA THR A 24 -13.57 1.92 2.94
C THR A 24 -14.74 2.92 3.06
N VAL A 25 -15.95 2.43 2.80
CA VAL A 25 -17.18 3.23 2.80
C VAL A 25 -18.15 2.72 3.87
N VAL A 26 -18.63 3.61 4.73
CA VAL A 26 -19.62 3.32 5.76
C VAL A 26 -21.01 3.69 5.24
N LEU A 27 -21.91 2.71 5.19
CA LEU A 27 -23.29 2.92 4.80
C LEU A 27 -24.14 3.28 6.03
N THR A 28 -24.86 4.40 5.91
CA THR A 28 -25.78 4.89 6.93
C THR A 28 -27.22 4.87 6.43
N TYR A 29 -28.16 4.63 7.34
CA TYR A 29 -29.60 4.75 7.09
C TYR A 29 -30.25 5.45 8.27
N ARG A 30 -30.92 6.58 8.01
CA ARG A 30 -31.58 7.41 9.04
C ARG A 30 -30.64 7.76 10.20
N GLY A 31 -29.42 8.20 9.88
CA GLY A 31 -28.41 8.61 10.86
C GLY A 31 -27.73 7.47 11.63
N LYS A 32 -28.04 6.20 11.33
CA LYS A 32 -27.41 5.04 11.97
C LYS A 32 -26.51 4.32 10.99
N ARG A 33 -25.30 3.95 11.42
CA ARG A 33 -24.41 3.04 10.66
C ARG A 33 -25.08 1.68 10.50
N LYS A 34 -25.06 1.13 9.28
CA LYS A 34 -25.72 -0.12 8.92
C LYS A 34 -24.75 -1.15 8.36
N ALA A 35 -23.82 -0.73 7.51
CA ALA A 35 -22.87 -1.63 6.90
C ALA A 35 -21.54 -0.93 6.62
N LEU A 36 -20.52 -1.75 6.41
CA LEU A 36 -19.22 -1.37 5.91
C LEU A 36 -19.04 -2.03 4.55
N ILE A 37 -18.76 -1.22 3.55
CA ILE A 37 -18.42 -1.66 2.20
C ILE A 37 -16.90 -1.55 2.10
N VAL A 38 -16.27 -2.71 1.97
CA VAL A 38 -14.83 -2.84 1.83
C VAL A 38 -14.53 -3.36 0.43
N PRO A 39 -13.45 -2.91 -0.22
CA PRO A 39 -12.98 -3.54 -1.44
C PRO A 39 -12.65 -5.00 -1.14
N PHE A 40 -12.90 -5.88 -2.11
CA PHE A 40 -12.31 -7.20 -2.06
C PHE A 40 -10.82 -7.05 -2.28
N GLU A 41 -10.02 -7.64 -1.40
CA GLU A 41 -8.62 -7.86 -1.70
C GLU A 41 -8.59 -8.88 -2.84
N GLU A 42 -8.35 -8.41 -4.06
CA GLU A 42 -7.83 -9.32 -5.09
C GLU A 42 -6.62 -10.00 -4.47
N GLN A 43 -6.58 -11.33 -4.54
CA GLN A 43 -5.37 -12.07 -4.24
C GLN A 43 -4.34 -11.63 -5.26
N LYS A 44 -3.66 -10.51 -4.98
CA LYS A 44 -2.43 -10.17 -5.65
C LYS A 44 -1.55 -11.37 -5.43
N THR A 45 -1.11 -11.99 -6.52
CA THR A 45 -0.08 -13.03 -6.47
C THR A 45 0.97 -12.50 -5.51
N GLN A 46 1.11 -13.17 -4.36
CA GLN A 46 2.12 -12.77 -3.39
C GLN A 46 3.45 -13.06 -4.07
N VAL A 47 4.01 -12.03 -4.69
CA VAL A 47 5.35 -12.10 -5.27
C VAL A 47 6.27 -12.30 -4.07
N SER A 48 7.02 -13.40 -4.06
CA SER A 48 8.00 -13.60 -3.01
C SER A 48 8.97 -12.44 -3.02
N ALA A 49 9.46 -12.02 -1.86
CA ALA A 49 10.53 -11.03 -1.82
C ALA A 49 11.73 -11.45 -2.68
N GLY A 50 11.96 -12.77 -2.84
CA GLY A 50 13.00 -13.35 -3.69
C GLY A 50 12.74 -13.23 -5.20
N ASP A 51 11.49 -13.06 -5.62
CA ASP A 51 11.13 -12.92 -7.04
C ASP A 51 11.27 -11.47 -7.53
N LEU A 52 11.52 -10.53 -6.61
CA LEU A 52 11.77 -9.14 -6.98
C LEU A 52 13.13 -9.02 -7.67
N PRO A 53 13.24 -8.34 -8.83
CA PRO A 53 14.53 -8.12 -9.51
C PRO A 53 15.58 -7.42 -8.63
N ALA A 54 15.12 -6.70 -7.60
CA ALA A 54 15.96 -6.02 -6.64
C ALA A 54 16.60 -6.98 -5.59
N PHE A 55 16.02 -8.16 -5.39
CA PHE A 55 16.52 -9.13 -4.43
C PHE A 55 17.83 -9.73 -4.94
N GLY A 56 18.86 -9.72 -4.09
CA GLY A 56 20.18 -10.24 -4.47
C GLY A 56 21.01 -9.31 -5.37
N MET A 57 20.57 -8.09 -5.69
CA MET A 57 21.36 -7.14 -6.50
C MET A 57 22.77 -6.87 -5.95
N TRP A 58 22.98 -7.04 -4.64
CA TRP A 58 24.28 -6.83 -3.97
C TRP A 58 24.92 -8.14 -3.50
N ALA A 59 24.43 -9.30 -3.95
CA ALA A 59 24.99 -10.59 -3.57
C ALA A 59 26.46 -10.75 -4.01
N ASP A 60 26.79 -10.23 -5.20
CA ASP A 60 28.14 -10.31 -5.78
C ASP A 60 29.05 -9.13 -5.38
N ARG A 61 28.58 -8.26 -4.49
CA ARG A 61 29.33 -7.06 -4.06
C ARG A 61 30.20 -7.35 -2.85
N ASP A 62 31.50 -7.50 -3.11
CA ASP A 62 32.51 -7.68 -2.05
C ASP A 62 32.66 -6.46 -1.14
N ASP A 63 32.34 -5.25 -1.62
CA ASP A 63 32.46 -3.99 -0.87
C ASP A 63 31.40 -3.83 0.24
N PHE A 64 30.34 -4.65 0.21
CA PHE A 64 29.25 -4.64 1.18
C PHE A 64 29.18 -5.91 2.06
N LYS A 65 30.26 -6.71 2.10
CA LYS A 65 30.37 -7.87 3.02
C LYS A 65 30.16 -7.51 4.49
N ASP A 66 30.60 -6.32 4.89
CA ASP A 66 30.26 -5.70 6.17
C ASP A 66 29.42 -4.44 5.93
N PRO A 67 28.07 -4.53 6.02
CA PRO A 67 27.19 -3.39 5.80
C PRO A 67 27.43 -2.25 6.78
N VAL A 68 27.86 -2.53 8.01
CA VAL A 68 28.07 -1.52 9.04
C VAL A 68 29.30 -0.70 8.71
N ALA A 69 30.41 -1.35 8.37
CA ALA A 69 31.63 -0.66 7.95
C ALA A 69 31.43 0.12 6.64
N ALA A 70 30.75 -0.48 5.66
CA ALA A 70 30.45 0.17 4.38
C ALA A 70 29.62 1.46 4.57
N LEU A 71 28.56 1.41 5.39
CA LEU A 71 27.73 2.57 5.71
C LEU A 71 28.50 3.64 6.51
N ARG A 72 29.40 3.24 7.42
CA ARG A 72 30.22 4.18 8.18
C ARG A 72 31.12 5.00 7.25
N LYS A 73 31.81 4.33 6.32
CA LYS A 73 32.64 4.99 5.29
C LYS A 73 31.82 5.94 4.41
N MET A 74 30.61 5.55 4.01
CA MET A 74 29.71 6.41 3.23
C MET A 74 29.23 7.64 4.00
N ARG A 75 29.11 7.54 5.33
CA ARG A 75 28.69 8.62 6.23
C ARG A 75 29.84 9.53 6.66
N GLU A 76 31.07 9.21 6.31
CA GLU A 76 32.21 10.10 6.57
C GLU A 76 32.05 11.39 5.76
N SER A 77 32.28 12.53 6.41
CA SER A 77 32.31 13.82 5.74
C SER A 77 33.34 13.77 4.61
N ARG A 78 32.96 14.17 3.40
CA ARG A 78 33.90 14.32 2.29
C ARG A 78 35.02 15.27 2.74
N ARG A 79 36.24 14.73 2.80
CA ARG A 79 37.45 15.55 2.98
C ARG A 79 37.68 16.27 1.65
N PHE A 80 37.62 17.61 1.70
CA PHE A 80 38.10 18.48 0.62
C PHE A 80 39.63 18.58 0.68
#